data_AF-A0A7K3DWB5-F1
#
_entry.id   AF-A0A7K3DWB5-F1
#
_cell.length_a   1.000
_cell.length_b   1.000
_cell.length_c   1.000
_cell.angle_alpha   90.00
_cell.angle_beta   90.00
_cell.angle_gamma   90.00
#
_symmetry.space_group_name_H-M   'P 1'
#
loop_
_entity.id
_entity.type
_entity.pdbx_description
1 polymer ?
#
loop_
_entity_poly.entity_id
_entity_poly.type
_entity_poly.pdbx_seq_one_letter_code
_entity_poly.pdbx_strand_id
1 'polypeptide(L)'
;MPATPTASRTAAPRRRSALALSGLGVAALLGAALATGPAAQAAPAAPPKAPAAAPAPACSAAYRIEQTLDGGTTWRMCWHYNTMAGLVLDDVTYQPKGEAAPVKVLTSARLAQVHVPYDDGEAEYDDITGTDFGLALQNLRPAECPGGTIKTVKVPDTGDVKGLCTTTRARGHAYRLSDDASTGGSGKLYSAQGKDLLVYTVNKASWYEYITEWRFSSDGTISSDVGATGSLSPYDYDGTDGKGWPLGKGASAYAESHSHNIFWRLNFGLDGSPKARVEQYDSKVTPPRGDGSPTTKTTRTPVTKELAGDVKDMRWWRVVSKAGKNKDGHPRSYEFVPGRSSRYPGRSFTRHDVYFTEYKKCEQYASDNPSAHCGGTSVDKWVGGQTLTHPITWVNIGFHHIARDEDQQPMPVHWQGFSLAPRDVTAMNPLTPGDLADQNGAPREGS
;
A
#
# COMPACT_ATOMS: atom_id res chain seq x y z
N MET A 1 -31.66 -45.00 64.39
CA MET A 1 -32.03 -44.21 65.59
C MET A 1 -30.92 -43.21 65.84
N PRO A 2 -31.24 -41.96 66.22
CA PRO A 2 -32.32 -41.11 65.71
C PRO A 2 -31.77 -39.65 65.49
N ALA A 3 -32.48 -38.60 65.08
CA ALA A 3 -33.90 -38.34 64.93
C ALA A 3 -34.17 -37.20 63.90
N THR A 4 -35.36 -37.30 63.31
CA THR A 4 -36.20 -36.43 62.46
C THR A 4 -36.73 -35.17 63.19
N PRO A 5 -37.49 -34.21 62.57
CA PRO A 5 -38.84 -34.36 61.92
C PRO A 5 -39.04 -33.58 60.58
N THR A 6 -39.72 -34.08 59.50
CA THR A 6 -41.18 -34.23 59.13
C THR A 6 -41.98 -32.92 58.95
N ALA A 7 -42.87 -32.66 57.96
CA ALA A 7 -43.57 -33.52 56.96
C ALA A 7 -44.28 -32.75 55.79
N SER A 8 -44.35 -33.41 54.60
CA SER A 8 -45.56 -33.73 53.77
C SER A 8 -46.20 -32.67 52.81
N ARG A 9 -46.82 -32.98 51.65
CA ARG A 9 -47.22 -34.25 50.97
C ARG A 9 -47.69 -34.03 49.49
N THR A 10 -47.40 -35.02 48.61
CA THR A 10 -48.18 -35.62 47.44
C THR A 10 -48.56 -34.80 46.19
N ALA A 11 -48.21 -35.13 44.92
CA ALA A 11 -48.40 -36.34 44.05
C ALA A 11 -49.85 -36.50 43.51
N ALA A 12 -50.22 -36.84 42.26
CA ALA A 12 -49.62 -37.28 40.98
C ALA A 12 -50.76 -37.32 39.88
N PRO A 13 -50.52 -37.73 38.60
CA PRO A 13 -51.31 -37.35 37.40
C PRO A 13 -52.22 -38.47 36.82
N ARG A 14 -52.99 -38.16 35.75
CA ARG A 14 -53.59 -39.18 34.84
C ARG A 14 -53.69 -38.75 33.37
N ARG A 15 -53.25 -39.66 32.48
CA ARG A 15 -53.56 -39.77 31.04
C ARG A 15 -54.84 -40.58 30.82
N ARG A 16 -55.45 -40.44 29.62
CA ARG A 16 -56.35 -41.35 28.82
C ARG A 16 -57.48 -40.52 28.19
N SER A 17 -58.00 -40.68 26.96
CA SER A 17 -57.98 -41.73 25.93
C SER A 17 -58.39 -41.11 24.58
N ALA A 18 -58.08 -41.80 23.48
CA ALA A 18 -58.66 -41.60 22.15
C ALA A 18 -60.08 -42.19 22.06
N LEU A 19 -60.95 -41.61 21.23
CA LEU A 19 -62.04 -42.32 20.56
C LEU A 19 -62.51 -41.54 19.31
N ALA A 20 -62.59 -42.27 18.20
CA ALA A 20 -63.12 -41.83 16.92
C ALA A 20 -64.66 -41.91 16.91
N LEU A 21 -65.32 -41.03 16.17
CA LEU A 21 -66.62 -41.36 15.56
C LEU A 21 -66.90 -40.48 14.33
N SER A 22 -67.34 -41.17 13.29
CA SER A 22 -67.80 -40.77 11.97
C SER A 22 -69.11 -39.99 11.98
N GLY A 23 -69.30 -39.11 10.99
CA GLY A 23 -70.61 -38.55 10.64
C GLY A 23 -70.60 -37.84 9.28
N LEU A 24 -71.24 -38.46 8.27
CA LEU A 24 -71.63 -37.81 7.02
C LEU A 24 -72.73 -36.77 7.28
N GLY A 25 -72.73 -35.66 6.54
CA GLY A 25 -73.81 -34.66 6.56
C GLY A 25 -73.71 -33.68 5.38
N VAL A 26 -74.76 -33.67 4.56
CA VAL A 26 -74.88 -33.08 3.22
C VAL A 26 -74.96 -31.54 3.20
N ALA A 27 -74.42 -31.00 2.10
CA ALA A 27 -74.55 -29.68 1.46
C ALA A 27 -75.65 -28.68 1.89
N ALA A 28 -75.27 -27.39 1.91
CA ALA A 28 -76.10 -26.29 1.43
C ALA A 28 -75.23 -25.21 0.77
N LEU A 29 -75.52 -24.95 -0.50
CA LEU A 29 -74.92 -23.93 -1.37
C LEU A 29 -75.45 -22.53 -1.01
N LEU A 30 -74.55 -21.55 -0.84
CA LEU A 30 -74.83 -20.14 -1.13
C LEU A 30 -73.61 -19.55 -1.85
N GLY A 31 -73.80 -19.30 -3.15
CA GLY A 31 -72.79 -18.75 -4.04
C GLY A 31 -72.60 -17.25 -3.80
N ALA A 32 -71.34 -16.83 -3.67
CA ALA A 32 -70.91 -15.48 -3.94
C ALA A 32 -69.90 -15.54 -5.10
N ALA A 33 -70.29 -14.99 -6.24
CA ALA A 33 -69.44 -14.87 -7.40
C ALA A 33 -68.36 -13.81 -7.15
N LEU A 34 -67.11 -14.24 -7.00
CA LEU A 34 -65.93 -13.39 -7.16
C LEU A 34 -65.16 -13.91 -8.37
N ALA A 35 -65.05 -13.06 -9.39
CA ALA A 35 -64.28 -13.35 -10.59
C ALA A 35 -62.79 -13.49 -10.23
N THR A 36 -62.29 -14.72 -10.20
CA THR A 36 -60.87 -15.02 -10.10
C THR A 36 -60.25 -14.94 -11.49
N GLY A 37 -59.51 -13.86 -11.77
CA GLY A 37 -58.54 -13.87 -12.86
C GLY A 37 -57.41 -14.87 -12.54
N PRO A 38 -56.74 -15.46 -13.55
CA PRO A 38 -55.71 -16.45 -13.32
C PRO A 38 -54.53 -15.83 -12.56
N ALA A 39 -54.26 -16.36 -11.37
CA ALA A 39 -53.03 -16.07 -10.63
C ALA A 39 -51.83 -16.55 -11.47
N ALA A 40 -51.07 -15.59 -12.00
CA ALA A 40 -49.77 -15.87 -12.58
C ALA A 40 -48.84 -16.38 -11.47
N GLN A 41 -48.54 -17.68 -11.48
CA GLN A 41 -47.47 -18.25 -10.67
C GLN A 41 -46.15 -17.64 -11.13
N ALA A 42 -45.58 -16.77 -10.30
CA ALA A 42 -44.22 -16.28 -10.47
C ALA A 42 -43.27 -17.48 -10.39
N ALA A 43 -42.51 -17.70 -11.48
CA ALA A 43 -41.46 -18.70 -11.51
C ALA A 43 -40.42 -18.41 -10.40
N PRO A 44 -39.83 -19.44 -9.78
CA PRO A 44 -38.79 -19.25 -8.79
C PRO A 44 -37.63 -18.48 -9.43
N ALA A 45 -37.24 -17.36 -8.80
CA ALA A 45 -36.12 -16.55 -9.25
C ALA A 45 -34.87 -17.42 -9.33
N ALA A 46 -34.20 -17.40 -10.48
CA ALA A 46 -32.93 -18.08 -10.66
C ALA A 46 -31.94 -17.59 -9.59
N PRO A 47 -31.12 -18.47 -8.99
CA PRO A 47 -30.11 -18.06 -8.03
C PRO A 47 -29.21 -17.00 -8.66
N PRO A 48 -28.80 -15.97 -7.90
CA PRO A 48 -27.96 -14.91 -8.43
C PRO A 48 -26.71 -15.51 -9.06
N LYS A 49 -26.50 -15.19 -10.35
CA LYS A 49 -25.33 -15.63 -11.11
C LYS A 49 -24.09 -15.19 -10.33
N ALA A 50 -23.22 -16.15 -10.00
CA ALA A 50 -21.98 -15.84 -9.29
C ALA A 50 -21.27 -14.69 -10.02
N PRO A 51 -20.76 -13.67 -9.30
CA PRO A 51 -20.06 -12.56 -9.93
C PRO A 51 -18.95 -13.12 -10.83
N ALA A 52 -18.90 -12.63 -12.06
CA ALA A 52 -17.87 -13.03 -13.01
C ALA A 52 -16.49 -12.83 -12.35
N ALA A 53 -15.62 -13.84 -12.47
CA ALA A 53 -14.26 -13.73 -11.95
C ALA A 53 -13.63 -12.44 -12.49
N ALA A 54 -13.05 -11.64 -11.59
CA ALA A 54 -12.40 -10.41 -11.97
C ALA A 54 -11.34 -10.69 -13.06
N PRO A 55 -11.22 -9.82 -14.08
CA PRO A 55 -10.22 -10.03 -15.12
C PRO A 55 -8.83 -10.08 -14.49
N ALA A 56 -8.08 -11.13 -14.81
CA ALA A 56 -6.70 -11.30 -14.35
C ALA A 56 -5.80 -10.19 -14.92
N PRO A 57 -4.71 -9.82 -14.23
CA PRO A 57 -3.65 -9.00 -14.80
C PRO A 57 -3.19 -9.54 -16.16
N ALA A 58 -2.79 -8.66 -17.07
CA ALA A 58 -2.46 -8.99 -18.46
C ALA A 58 -1.06 -9.64 -18.62
N CYS A 59 -0.75 -10.62 -17.77
CA CYS A 59 0.48 -11.42 -17.83
C CYS A 59 0.18 -12.92 -17.66
N SER A 60 1.15 -13.76 -18.03
CA SER A 60 1.03 -15.20 -17.83
C SER A 60 1.04 -15.55 -16.33
N ALA A 61 0.50 -16.73 -15.98
CA ALA A 61 0.39 -17.17 -14.60
C ALA A 61 1.73 -17.21 -13.84
N ALA A 62 2.85 -17.41 -14.54
CA ALA A 62 4.19 -17.41 -13.93
C ALA A 62 4.55 -16.04 -13.30
N TYR A 63 4.14 -14.97 -13.98
CA TYR A 63 4.43 -13.57 -13.63
C TYR A 63 3.33 -12.90 -12.82
N ARG A 64 2.26 -13.63 -12.48
CA ARG A 64 1.14 -13.09 -11.72
C ARG A 64 1.35 -13.27 -10.22
N ILE A 65 0.98 -12.24 -9.46
CA ILE A 65 0.78 -12.29 -8.01
C ILE A 65 -0.69 -11.94 -7.75
N GLU A 66 -1.36 -12.78 -6.97
CA GLU A 66 -2.73 -12.55 -6.49
C GLU A 66 -2.81 -13.02 -5.05
N GLN A 67 -3.24 -12.13 -4.15
CA GLN A 67 -3.38 -12.44 -2.73
C GLN A 67 -4.65 -11.80 -2.19
N THR A 68 -5.53 -12.62 -1.63
CA THR A 68 -6.62 -12.17 -0.77
C THR A 68 -6.12 -12.10 0.67
N LEU A 69 -6.27 -10.93 1.29
CA LEU A 69 -5.91 -10.63 2.67
C LEU A 69 -7.15 -10.74 3.58
N ASP A 70 -6.90 -10.69 4.88
CA ASP A 70 -7.96 -10.68 5.89
C ASP A 70 -8.91 -9.49 5.65
N GLY A 71 -10.21 -9.72 5.84
CA GLY A 71 -11.27 -8.77 5.44
C GLY A 71 -11.77 -8.94 4.00
N GLY A 72 -11.14 -9.82 3.20
CA GLY A 72 -11.59 -10.15 1.84
C GLY A 72 -11.07 -9.21 0.75
N THR A 73 -10.14 -8.33 1.10
CA THR A 73 -9.42 -7.48 0.14
C THR A 73 -8.49 -8.34 -0.71
N THR A 74 -8.50 -8.16 -2.03
CA THR A 74 -7.61 -8.86 -2.95
C THR A 74 -6.73 -7.87 -3.71
N TRP A 75 -5.42 -8.12 -3.67
CA TRP A 75 -4.43 -7.45 -4.52
C TRP A 75 -4.05 -8.35 -5.69
N ARG A 76 -3.92 -7.76 -6.88
CA ARG A 76 -3.40 -8.46 -8.07
C ARG A 76 -2.42 -7.59 -8.79
N MET A 77 -1.38 -8.21 -9.33
CA MET A 77 -0.35 -7.53 -10.11
C MET A 77 0.40 -8.52 -11.00
N CYS A 78 1.10 -7.99 -11.97
CA CYS A 78 2.18 -8.66 -12.67
C CYS A 78 3.51 -8.23 -12.07
N TRP A 79 4.51 -9.09 -12.17
CA TRP A 79 5.90 -8.70 -11.97
C TRP A 79 6.69 -9.04 -13.23
N HIS A 80 7.67 -8.20 -13.55
CA HIS A 80 8.75 -8.59 -14.42
C HIS A 80 10.08 -8.12 -13.82
N TYR A 81 11.16 -8.62 -14.39
CA TYR A 81 12.49 -8.31 -13.92
C TYR A 81 13.24 -7.49 -14.97
N ASN A 82 13.73 -6.33 -14.56
CA ASN A 82 14.50 -5.42 -15.40
C ASN A 82 15.99 -5.54 -15.04
N THR A 83 16.85 -5.61 -16.04
CA THR A 83 18.29 -5.83 -15.86
C THR A 83 19.02 -4.68 -15.17
N MET A 84 18.42 -3.50 -15.08
CA MET A 84 18.95 -2.37 -14.31
C MET A 84 18.12 -2.16 -13.04
N ALA A 85 16.82 -1.89 -13.18
CA ALA A 85 15.95 -1.51 -12.06
C ALA A 85 15.59 -2.67 -11.09
N GLY A 86 15.91 -3.92 -11.44
CA GLY A 86 15.51 -5.09 -10.68
C GLY A 86 14.00 -5.36 -10.78
N LEU A 87 13.33 -5.50 -9.64
CA LEU A 87 11.90 -5.79 -9.56
C LEU A 87 11.05 -4.63 -10.12
N VAL A 88 10.14 -4.95 -11.04
CA VAL A 88 9.10 -4.05 -11.53
C VAL A 88 7.74 -4.68 -11.32
N LEU A 89 6.80 -3.93 -10.75
CA LEU A 89 5.42 -4.33 -10.58
C LEU A 89 4.54 -3.60 -11.59
N ASP A 90 3.74 -4.35 -12.35
CA ASP A 90 2.82 -3.80 -13.36
C ASP A 90 1.38 -4.21 -13.09
N ASP A 91 0.44 -3.46 -13.67
CA ASP A 91 -1.00 -3.74 -13.59
C ASP A 91 -1.48 -3.99 -12.15
N VAL A 92 -1.03 -3.16 -11.21
CA VAL A 92 -1.40 -3.27 -9.80
C VAL A 92 -2.86 -2.88 -9.63
N THR A 93 -3.65 -3.80 -9.10
CA THR A 93 -5.08 -3.61 -8.83
C THR A 93 -5.44 -3.93 -7.39
N TYR A 94 -6.39 -3.17 -6.89
CA TYR A 94 -6.93 -3.23 -5.54
C TYR A 94 -8.42 -3.56 -5.59
N GLN A 95 -8.85 -4.61 -4.91
CA GLN A 95 -10.26 -4.97 -4.81
C GLN A 95 -10.65 -5.27 -3.36
N PRO A 96 -11.21 -4.30 -2.63
CA PRO A 96 -11.81 -4.59 -1.33
C PRO A 96 -13.10 -5.41 -1.50
N LYS A 97 -13.49 -6.14 -0.46
CA LYS A 97 -14.65 -7.05 -0.47
C LYS A 97 -15.95 -6.40 -1.01
N GLY A 98 -16.15 -5.11 -0.76
CA GLY A 98 -17.34 -4.36 -1.15
C GLY A 98 -17.34 -3.82 -2.59
N GLU A 99 -16.27 -4.02 -3.36
CA GLU A 99 -16.16 -3.54 -4.74
C GLU A 99 -16.36 -4.70 -5.74
N ALA A 100 -17.26 -4.48 -6.70
CA ALA A 100 -17.66 -5.50 -7.67
C ALA A 100 -16.56 -5.84 -8.69
N ALA A 101 -15.63 -4.91 -8.92
CA ALA A 101 -14.51 -5.07 -9.85
C ALA A 101 -13.23 -4.49 -9.24
N PRO A 102 -12.05 -4.96 -9.66
CA PRO A 102 -10.77 -4.39 -9.23
C PRO A 102 -10.62 -2.94 -9.69
N VAL A 103 -10.16 -2.08 -8.78
CA VAL A 103 -9.70 -0.73 -9.09
C VAL A 103 -8.26 -0.83 -9.55
N LYS A 104 -7.97 -0.43 -10.81
CA LYS A 104 -6.58 -0.26 -11.26
C LYS A 104 -5.93 0.90 -10.52
N VAL A 105 -4.69 0.72 -10.06
CA VAL A 105 -3.95 1.70 -9.25
C VAL A 105 -2.69 2.17 -9.95
N LEU A 106 -1.73 1.27 -10.16
CA LEU A 106 -0.46 1.56 -10.82
C LEU A 106 -0.38 0.75 -12.11
N THR A 107 -0.05 1.42 -13.21
CA THR A 107 0.33 0.76 -14.45
C THR A 107 1.70 0.12 -14.30
N SER A 108 2.64 0.81 -13.64
CA SER A 108 3.98 0.31 -13.35
C SER A 108 4.60 1.04 -12.15
N ALA A 109 5.39 0.34 -11.34
CA ALA A 109 6.13 0.89 -10.22
C ALA A 109 7.47 0.15 -10.03
N ARG A 110 8.55 0.91 -9.81
CA ARG A 110 9.92 0.39 -9.67
C ARG A 110 10.87 1.39 -9.03
N LEU A 111 12.06 0.92 -8.66
CA LEU A 111 13.20 1.80 -8.41
C LEU A 111 13.65 2.50 -9.69
N ALA A 112 14.16 3.70 -9.50
CA ALA A 112 14.58 4.62 -10.56
C ALA A 112 16.03 5.06 -10.42
N GLN A 113 16.58 5.08 -9.20
CA GLN A 113 18.02 5.21 -8.94
C GLN A 113 18.32 4.86 -7.46
N VAL A 114 19.54 4.43 -7.18
CA VAL A 114 20.18 4.47 -5.87
C VAL A 114 21.46 5.30 -6.00
N HIS A 115 21.46 6.52 -5.44
CA HIS A 115 22.57 7.46 -5.59
C HIS A 115 23.35 7.61 -4.28
N VAL A 116 24.64 7.26 -4.32
CA VAL A 116 25.52 7.08 -3.16
C VAL A 116 26.77 7.96 -3.24
N PRO A 117 26.70 9.25 -2.84
CA PRO A 117 27.86 10.11 -2.69
C PRO A 117 28.53 9.91 -1.32
N TYR A 118 29.86 9.83 -1.33
CA TYR A 118 30.70 9.85 -0.14
C TYR A 118 31.02 11.30 0.27
N ASP A 119 31.17 11.52 1.58
CA ASP A 119 31.30 12.86 2.15
C ASP A 119 32.68 13.49 1.91
N ASP A 120 33.70 12.68 1.59
CA ASP A 120 35.01 13.13 1.12
C ASP A 120 34.99 13.72 -0.29
N GLY A 121 33.99 13.38 -1.10
CA GLY A 121 33.82 13.81 -2.49
C GLY A 121 34.67 13.01 -3.50
N GLU A 122 35.36 11.96 -3.08
CA GLU A 122 36.21 11.14 -3.95
C GLU A 122 35.41 10.09 -4.72
N ALA A 123 34.27 9.65 -4.16
CA ALA A 123 33.39 8.66 -4.77
C ALA A 123 31.91 9.08 -4.79
N GLU A 124 31.24 8.82 -5.92
CA GLU A 124 29.81 9.03 -6.11
C GLU A 124 29.29 7.98 -7.08
N TYR A 125 28.31 7.19 -6.64
CA TYR A 125 27.78 6.06 -7.40
C TYR A 125 26.30 6.24 -7.74
N ASP A 126 25.92 5.86 -8.95
CA ASP A 126 24.54 5.68 -9.39
C ASP A 126 24.31 4.17 -9.55
N ASP A 127 24.03 3.44 -8.47
CA ASP A 127 24.12 1.97 -8.46
C ASP A 127 23.20 1.30 -9.48
N ILE A 128 22.02 1.84 -9.75
CA ILE A 128 21.08 1.21 -10.70
C ILE A 128 21.55 1.32 -12.15
N THR A 129 22.21 2.43 -12.52
CA THR A 129 22.59 2.70 -13.91
C THR A 129 24.06 2.50 -14.19
N GLY A 130 24.91 2.75 -13.19
CA GLY A 130 26.37 2.64 -13.26
C GLY A 130 26.93 1.30 -12.79
N THR A 131 26.11 0.39 -12.26
CA THR A 131 26.52 -0.96 -11.88
C THR A 131 25.60 -2.03 -12.44
N ASP A 132 25.95 -3.30 -12.22
CA ASP A 132 25.16 -4.47 -12.59
C ASP A 132 24.01 -4.76 -11.59
N PHE A 133 23.43 -3.74 -10.93
CA PHE A 133 22.47 -3.88 -9.83
C PHE A 133 21.38 -4.92 -10.10
N GLY A 134 20.70 -4.81 -11.26
CA GLY A 134 19.66 -5.76 -11.63
C GLY A 134 20.21 -7.15 -11.94
N LEU A 135 21.39 -7.27 -12.56
CA LEU A 135 22.02 -8.57 -12.84
C LEU A 135 22.52 -9.26 -11.56
N ALA A 136 22.84 -8.49 -10.52
CA ALA A 136 23.32 -8.92 -9.22
C ALA A 136 22.20 -9.34 -8.24
N LEU A 137 21.14 -9.96 -8.75
CA LEU A 137 20.07 -10.55 -7.94
C LEU A 137 20.60 -11.69 -7.08
N GLN A 138 20.24 -11.71 -5.80
CA GLN A 138 20.68 -12.74 -4.87
C GLN A 138 19.69 -13.91 -4.78
N ASN A 139 20.22 -15.11 -4.51
CA ASN A 139 19.39 -16.27 -4.18
C ASN A 139 18.89 -16.15 -2.74
N LEU A 140 17.57 -16.19 -2.55
CA LEU A 140 16.93 -16.22 -1.25
C LEU A 140 16.85 -17.65 -0.72
N ARG A 141 17.16 -17.83 0.56
CA ARG A 141 16.90 -19.06 1.30
C ARG A 141 15.46 -19.08 1.81
N PRO A 142 14.84 -20.25 2.05
CA PRO A 142 13.48 -20.33 2.57
C PRO A 142 13.24 -19.54 3.86
N ALA A 143 14.24 -19.49 4.75
CA ALA A 143 14.17 -18.71 6.00
C ALA A 143 14.08 -17.20 5.76
N GLU A 144 14.59 -16.73 4.63
CA GLU A 144 14.52 -15.32 4.23
C GLU A 144 13.16 -14.95 3.65
N CYS A 145 12.25 -15.90 3.39
CA CYS A 145 10.88 -15.68 2.89
C CYS A 145 9.86 -16.45 3.75
N PRO A 146 9.74 -16.12 5.06
CA PRO A 146 8.96 -16.92 6.00
C PRO A 146 7.48 -16.97 5.62
N GLY A 147 6.93 -18.17 5.54
CA GLY A 147 5.52 -18.41 5.18
C GLY A 147 5.14 -18.03 3.74
N GLY A 148 6.14 -17.72 2.90
CA GLY A 148 5.95 -17.25 1.55
C GLY A 148 6.40 -18.24 0.48
N THR A 149 6.42 -17.75 -0.75
CA THR A 149 6.93 -18.46 -1.92
C THR A 149 8.10 -17.71 -2.51
N ILE A 150 9.18 -18.43 -2.84
CA ILE A 150 10.31 -17.88 -3.58
C ILE A 150 10.19 -18.30 -5.04
N LYS A 151 9.98 -17.33 -5.93
CA LYS A 151 9.93 -17.53 -7.38
C LYS A 151 11.34 -17.49 -7.98
N THR A 152 11.54 -18.31 -9.01
CA THR A 152 12.74 -18.24 -9.86
C THR A 152 12.57 -17.10 -10.87
N VAL A 153 13.58 -16.24 -10.93
CA VAL A 153 13.71 -15.12 -11.85
C VAL A 153 14.76 -15.50 -12.88
N LYS A 154 14.44 -15.32 -14.16
CA LYS A 154 15.41 -15.47 -15.25
C LYS A 154 16.14 -14.16 -15.41
N VAL A 155 17.40 -14.11 -14.99
CA VAL A 155 18.25 -12.94 -15.12
C VAL A 155 19.17 -13.13 -16.33
N PRO A 156 19.15 -12.23 -17.32
CA PRO A 156 20.06 -12.29 -18.47
C PRO A 156 21.52 -12.45 -18.01
N ASP A 157 22.27 -13.31 -18.71
CA ASP A 157 23.69 -13.65 -18.46
C ASP A 157 24.04 -14.28 -17.09
N THR A 158 23.17 -14.15 -16.08
CA THR A 158 23.30 -14.80 -14.75
C THR A 158 22.60 -16.17 -14.70
N GLY A 159 21.44 -16.32 -15.37
CA GLY A 159 20.63 -17.54 -15.37
C GLY A 159 19.45 -17.52 -14.40
N ASP A 160 19.08 -18.71 -13.90
CA ASP A 160 17.93 -18.88 -13.00
C ASP A 160 18.33 -18.55 -11.54
N VAL A 161 17.71 -17.52 -10.97
CA VAL A 161 17.95 -17.07 -9.59
C VAL A 161 16.68 -17.17 -8.76
N LYS A 162 16.71 -17.81 -7.60
CA LYS A 162 15.58 -17.89 -6.66
C LYS A 162 15.48 -16.58 -5.86
N GLY A 163 15.16 -15.48 -6.53
CA GLY A 163 15.36 -14.13 -5.99
C GLY A 163 14.12 -13.32 -5.64
N LEU A 164 12.90 -13.81 -5.90
CA LEU A 164 11.66 -13.06 -5.64
C LEU A 164 10.82 -13.72 -4.55
N CYS A 165 10.71 -13.09 -3.39
CA CYS A 165 9.80 -13.52 -2.34
C CYS A 165 8.41 -12.90 -2.50
N THR A 166 7.38 -13.69 -2.21
CA THR A 166 6.01 -13.21 -1.99
C THR A 166 5.49 -13.86 -0.72
N THR A 167 5.11 -13.06 0.27
CA THR A 167 4.60 -13.55 1.57
C THR A 167 3.53 -12.60 2.14
N THR A 168 3.03 -12.90 3.33
CA THR A 168 2.17 -11.98 4.08
C THR A 168 2.71 -11.73 5.49
N ARG A 169 2.56 -10.51 6.00
CA ARG A 169 3.04 -10.10 7.33
C ARG A 169 1.93 -9.41 8.12
N ALA A 170 1.87 -9.64 9.43
CA ALA A 170 0.97 -8.90 10.30
C ALA A 170 1.37 -7.41 10.32
N ARG A 171 0.37 -6.52 10.26
CA ARG A 171 0.54 -5.05 10.34
C ARG A 171 0.13 -4.47 11.70
N GLY A 172 -0.44 -5.29 12.58
CA GLY A 172 -1.04 -4.83 13.82
C GLY A 172 -2.48 -4.38 13.60
N HIS A 173 -2.95 -3.34 14.31
CA HIS A 173 -4.34 -2.90 14.19
C HIS A 173 -4.66 -2.34 12.79
N ALA A 174 -5.71 -2.87 12.17
CA ALA A 174 -6.34 -2.25 11.01
C ALA A 174 -7.27 -1.10 11.43
N TYR A 175 -8.01 -1.28 12.52
CA TYR A 175 -8.78 -0.23 13.18
C TYR A 175 -9.15 -0.65 14.60
N ARG A 176 -9.55 0.33 15.41
CA ARG A 176 -10.21 0.14 16.70
C ARG A 176 -11.17 1.31 16.95
N LEU A 177 -12.41 1.00 17.35
CA LEU A 177 -13.45 1.96 17.71
C LEU A 177 -14.19 1.46 18.95
N SER A 178 -14.28 2.29 19.98
CA SER A 178 -15.11 2.03 21.15
C SER A 178 -16.37 2.86 21.00
N ASP A 179 -17.44 2.26 20.51
CA ASP A 179 -18.73 2.93 20.29
C ASP A 179 -19.40 3.13 21.65
N ASP A 180 -19.20 4.31 22.23
CA ASP A 180 -19.31 4.54 23.67
C ASP A 180 -20.75 4.83 24.10
N ALA A 181 -21.31 3.94 24.91
CA ALA A 181 -22.66 4.09 25.47
C ALA A 181 -22.82 5.36 26.33
N SER A 182 -21.74 5.89 26.93
CA SER A 182 -21.81 7.11 27.75
C SER A 182 -22.10 8.37 26.92
N THR A 183 -21.83 8.31 25.63
CA THR A 183 -22.03 9.40 24.67
C THR A 183 -23.09 9.09 23.62
N GLY A 184 -23.89 8.03 23.82
CA GLY A 184 -25.01 7.67 22.95
C GLY A 184 -24.76 6.50 22.00
N GLY A 185 -23.57 5.89 22.04
CA GLY A 185 -23.17 4.74 21.23
C GLY A 185 -23.76 3.39 21.69
N SER A 186 -23.47 2.31 20.97
CA SER A 186 -24.03 0.97 21.28
C SER A 186 -23.34 0.21 22.43
N GLY A 187 -22.22 0.72 22.95
CA GLY A 187 -21.35 0.04 23.91
C GLY A 187 -20.44 -1.02 23.28
N LYS A 188 -20.44 -1.17 21.95
CA LYS A 188 -19.70 -2.22 21.24
C LYS A 188 -18.26 -1.79 20.94
N LEU A 189 -17.32 -2.73 21.12
CA LEU A 189 -15.96 -2.59 20.62
C LEU A 189 -15.85 -3.15 19.20
N TYR A 190 -15.40 -2.33 18.27
CA TYR A 190 -14.99 -2.76 16.93
C TYR A 190 -13.48 -2.74 16.85
N SER A 191 -12.87 -3.85 16.43
CA SER A 191 -11.43 -3.96 16.27
C SER A 191 -11.09 -5.04 15.25
N ALA A 192 -10.07 -4.79 14.45
CA ALA A 192 -9.51 -5.79 13.55
C ALA A 192 -7.98 -5.67 13.50
N GLN A 193 -7.31 -6.79 13.28
CA GLN A 193 -5.90 -6.82 12.90
C GLN A 193 -5.79 -6.75 11.38
N GLY A 194 -4.73 -6.12 10.88
CA GLY A 194 -4.40 -5.97 9.47
C GLY A 194 -3.24 -6.87 9.08
N LYS A 195 -3.19 -7.15 7.78
CA LYS A 195 -2.13 -7.93 7.15
C LYS A 195 -1.69 -7.23 5.87
N ASP A 196 -0.41 -7.36 5.55
CA ASP A 196 0.18 -6.89 4.30
C ASP A 196 0.55 -8.09 3.42
N LEU A 197 0.34 -7.96 2.10
CA LEU A 197 1.08 -8.73 1.10
C LEU A 197 2.45 -8.07 0.92
N LEU A 198 3.53 -8.86 1.03
CA LEU A 198 4.91 -8.43 0.83
C LEU A 198 5.46 -9.03 -0.46
N VAL A 199 6.13 -8.22 -1.27
CA VAL A 199 6.86 -8.65 -2.47
C VAL A 199 8.24 -8.00 -2.45
N TYR A 200 9.31 -8.79 -2.48
CA TYR A 200 10.66 -8.22 -2.45
C TYR A 200 11.72 -9.08 -3.15
N THR A 201 12.81 -8.39 -3.52
CA THR A 201 14.07 -8.95 -4.02
C THR A 201 15.23 -8.39 -3.22
N VAL A 202 16.38 -9.08 -3.26
CA VAL A 202 17.66 -8.59 -2.71
C VAL A 202 18.66 -8.48 -3.83
N ASN A 203 19.19 -7.28 -4.03
CA ASN A 203 20.16 -6.95 -5.07
C ASN A 203 21.46 -6.49 -4.43
N LYS A 204 22.59 -6.91 -4.99
CA LYS A 204 23.92 -6.54 -4.49
C LYS A 204 24.52 -5.45 -5.36
N ALA A 205 25.08 -4.42 -4.73
CA ALA A 205 25.91 -3.42 -5.39
C ALA A 205 27.25 -3.37 -4.65
N SER A 206 28.25 -4.07 -5.18
CA SER A 206 29.55 -4.26 -4.52
C SER A 206 29.42 -4.83 -3.10
N TRP A 207 29.73 -4.07 -2.04
CA TRP A 207 29.62 -4.48 -0.63
C TRP A 207 28.23 -4.21 -0.02
N TYR A 208 27.40 -3.39 -0.66
CA TYR A 208 26.04 -3.11 -0.23
C TYR A 208 25.06 -4.17 -0.73
N GLU A 209 24.03 -4.43 0.06
CA GLU A 209 22.86 -5.19 -0.35
C GLU A 209 21.61 -4.35 -0.11
N TYR A 210 20.73 -4.34 -1.12
CA TYR A 210 19.49 -3.58 -1.13
C TYR A 210 18.29 -4.51 -1.20
N ILE A 211 17.46 -4.47 -0.17
CA ILE A 211 16.18 -5.17 -0.11
C ILE A 211 15.10 -4.25 -0.68
N THR A 212 14.64 -4.51 -1.91
CA THR A 212 13.55 -3.73 -2.52
C THR A 212 12.21 -4.33 -2.12
N GLU A 213 11.52 -3.73 -1.15
CA GLU A 213 10.25 -4.22 -0.59
C GLU A 213 9.05 -3.39 -1.05
N TRP A 214 7.99 -4.07 -1.51
CA TRP A 214 6.66 -3.52 -1.71
C TRP A 214 5.66 -4.20 -0.78
N ARG A 215 4.85 -3.38 -0.10
CA ARG A 215 3.80 -3.83 0.83
C ARG A 215 2.44 -3.36 0.35
N PHE A 216 1.46 -4.24 0.40
CA PHE A 216 0.08 -3.97 -0.02
C PHE A 216 -0.88 -4.36 1.10
N SER A 217 -1.53 -3.37 1.70
CA SER A 217 -2.34 -3.54 2.91
C SER A 217 -3.81 -3.82 2.59
N SER A 218 -4.51 -4.46 3.53
CA SER A 218 -5.95 -4.77 3.40
C SER A 218 -6.86 -3.54 3.29
N ASP A 219 -6.40 -2.36 3.74
CA ASP A 219 -7.11 -1.08 3.68
C ASP A 219 -6.84 -0.29 2.38
N GLY A 220 -5.96 -0.78 1.51
CA GLY A 220 -5.58 -0.12 0.26
C GLY A 220 -4.26 0.63 0.32
N THR A 221 -3.60 0.74 1.47
CA THR A 221 -2.26 1.36 1.54
C THR A 221 -1.24 0.54 0.73
N ILE A 222 -0.39 1.25 -0.01
CA ILE A 222 0.78 0.69 -0.68
C ILE A 222 2.02 1.32 -0.06
N SER A 223 2.99 0.55 0.40
CA SER A 223 4.28 1.08 0.87
C SER A 223 5.41 0.52 0.01
N SER A 224 6.43 1.34 -0.25
CA SER A 224 7.69 0.85 -0.79
C SER A 224 8.83 1.33 0.07
N ASP A 225 9.69 0.38 0.42
CA ASP A 225 10.85 0.60 1.26
C ASP A 225 12.06 -0.08 0.61
N VAL A 226 13.21 0.57 0.71
CA VAL A 226 14.50 -0.03 0.41
C VAL A 226 15.27 -0.19 1.72
N GLY A 227 15.66 -1.42 2.01
CA GLY A 227 16.53 -1.75 3.13
C GLY A 227 17.98 -1.81 2.66
N ALA A 228 18.84 -0.90 3.11
CA ALA A 228 20.28 -0.95 2.88
C ALA A 228 20.96 -1.77 3.99
N THR A 229 21.74 -2.79 3.60
CA THR A 229 22.47 -3.72 4.47
C THR A 229 23.75 -4.19 3.77
N GLY A 230 24.31 -5.33 4.16
CA GLY A 230 25.57 -5.85 3.63
C GLY A 230 26.74 -5.48 4.53
N SER A 231 27.71 -4.73 4.02
CA SER A 231 28.90 -4.30 4.76
C SER A 231 29.22 -2.84 4.43
N LEU A 232 29.89 -2.15 5.35
CA LEU A 232 30.60 -0.91 5.02
C LEU A 232 31.63 -1.19 3.92
N SER A 233 31.98 -0.15 3.16
CA SER A 233 33.06 -0.26 2.18
C SER A 233 34.36 -0.67 2.87
N PRO A 234 35.03 -1.74 2.41
CA PRO A 234 36.29 -2.18 3.01
C PRO A 234 37.46 -1.23 2.71
N TYR A 235 37.26 -0.22 1.87
CA TYR A 235 38.31 0.69 1.41
C TYR A 235 38.25 2.08 2.05
N ASP A 236 37.13 2.42 2.72
CA ASP A 236 36.85 3.80 3.15
C ASP A 236 36.89 3.89 4.69
N TYR A 237 38.04 3.54 5.27
CA TYR A 237 38.28 3.44 6.72
C TYR A 237 39.24 4.52 7.27
N ASP A 238 39.48 5.58 6.51
CA ASP A 238 40.34 6.73 6.82
C ASP A 238 39.56 8.06 6.87
N GLY A 239 38.24 7.99 7.12
CA GLY A 239 37.34 9.14 7.15
C GLY A 239 37.59 10.10 8.31
N THR A 240 38.47 11.06 8.08
CA THR A 240 38.92 12.05 9.07
C THR A 240 38.26 13.41 8.85
N ASP A 241 38.61 14.41 9.68
CA ASP A 241 38.12 15.80 9.55
C ASP A 241 36.58 15.95 9.53
N GLY A 242 35.90 15.15 10.36
CA GLY A 242 34.44 15.20 10.50
C GLY A 242 33.66 14.53 9.37
N LYS A 243 34.33 13.83 8.45
CA LYS A 243 33.69 13.12 7.34
C LYS A 243 33.41 11.65 7.61
N GLY A 244 34.02 11.07 8.64
CA GLY A 244 33.76 9.70 9.06
C GLY A 244 33.39 9.57 10.54
N TRP A 245 33.19 8.32 10.96
CA TRP A 245 32.95 7.96 12.35
C TRP A 245 34.02 6.98 12.87
N PRO A 246 34.57 7.19 14.08
CA PRO A 246 35.55 6.29 14.65
C PRO A 246 34.96 4.90 14.88
N LEU A 247 35.68 3.88 14.43
CA LEU A 247 35.36 2.47 14.61
C LEU A 247 36.53 1.70 15.22
N GLY A 248 36.21 0.55 15.78
CA GLY A 248 37.20 -0.37 16.33
C GLY A 248 37.79 0.11 17.65
N LYS A 249 38.58 -0.77 18.29
CA LYS A 249 39.06 -0.54 19.64
C LYS A 249 39.97 0.70 19.69
N GLY A 250 39.52 1.72 20.41
CA GLY A 250 40.28 2.96 20.58
C GLY A 250 40.32 3.83 19.32
N ALA A 251 39.26 3.79 18.49
CA ALA A 251 39.18 4.55 17.24
C ALA A 251 40.34 4.24 16.29
N SER A 252 40.65 2.96 16.12
CA SER A 252 41.76 2.51 15.26
C SER A 252 41.48 2.69 13.76
N ALA A 253 40.23 2.93 13.37
CA ALA A 253 39.79 3.17 12.01
C ALA A 253 38.62 4.16 11.99
N TYR A 254 38.28 4.72 10.83
CA TYR A 254 37.21 5.70 10.69
C TYR A 254 36.41 5.43 9.42
N ALA A 255 35.19 4.90 9.53
CA ALA A 255 34.37 4.67 8.34
C ALA A 255 33.89 6.00 7.75
N GLU A 256 34.10 6.19 6.45
CA GLU A 256 33.65 7.37 5.71
C GLU A 256 32.11 7.45 5.68
N SER A 257 31.59 8.63 5.99
CA SER A 257 30.16 8.90 5.92
C SER A 257 29.74 9.06 4.46
N HIS A 258 28.51 8.69 4.17
CA HIS A 258 27.97 8.76 2.82
C HIS A 258 26.45 8.88 2.87
N SER A 259 25.82 9.18 1.74
CA SER A 259 24.37 9.27 1.65
C SER A 259 23.78 8.20 0.73
N HIS A 260 22.51 7.88 0.91
CA HIS A 260 21.71 7.04 0.00
C HIS A 260 20.48 7.83 -0.42
N ASN A 261 20.44 8.34 -1.66
CA ASN A 261 19.25 8.97 -2.23
C ASN A 261 18.56 7.94 -3.12
N ILE A 262 17.43 7.42 -2.66
CA ILE A 262 16.69 6.37 -3.36
C ILE A 262 15.54 7.03 -4.10
N PHE A 263 15.46 6.72 -5.40
CA PHE A 263 14.39 7.20 -6.27
C PHE A 263 13.46 6.08 -6.67
N TRP A 264 12.17 6.36 -6.65
CA TRP A 264 11.14 5.50 -7.22
C TRP A 264 10.48 6.19 -8.41
N ARG A 265 10.07 5.42 -9.42
CA ARG A 265 9.27 5.89 -10.54
C ARG A 265 7.90 5.22 -10.52
N LEU A 266 6.85 6.02 -10.41
CA LEU A 266 5.47 5.58 -10.27
C LEU A 266 4.65 6.05 -11.47
N ASN A 267 4.05 5.11 -12.17
CA ASN A 267 3.13 5.36 -13.28
C ASN A 267 1.71 4.95 -12.86
N PHE A 268 0.89 5.93 -12.46
CA PHE A 268 -0.49 5.66 -12.07
C PHE A 268 -1.36 5.29 -13.28
N GLY A 269 -2.27 4.34 -13.06
CA GLY A 269 -3.27 3.89 -14.02
C GLY A 269 -4.65 3.86 -13.39
N LEU A 270 -4.97 4.89 -12.60
CA LEU A 270 -6.17 4.93 -11.76
C LEU A 270 -7.43 4.71 -12.59
N ASP A 271 -8.25 3.73 -12.18
CA ASP A 271 -9.48 3.34 -12.86
C ASP A 271 -9.27 3.00 -14.35
N GLY A 272 -8.08 2.52 -14.70
CA GLY A 272 -7.73 2.09 -16.06
C GLY A 272 -7.35 3.22 -17.01
N SER A 273 -7.16 4.44 -16.50
CA SER A 273 -6.69 5.58 -17.27
C SER A 273 -5.31 6.03 -16.81
N PRO A 274 -4.33 6.19 -17.72
CA PRO A 274 -3.07 6.85 -17.38
C PRO A 274 -3.23 8.37 -17.18
N LYS A 275 -4.36 8.94 -17.66
CA LYS A 275 -4.65 10.36 -17.47
C LYS A 275 -5.10 10.60 -16.04
N ALA A 276 -4.36 11.45 -15.34
CA ALA A 276 -4.64 11.83 -13.95
C ALA A 276 -4.49 13.35 -13.75
N ARG A 277 -4.87 13.82 -12.56
CA ARG A 277 -4.53 15.16 -12.03
C ARG A 277 -3.59 14.98 -10.85
N VAL A 278 -2.75 15.97 -10.60
CA VAL A 278 -2.00 16.08 -9.36
C VAL A 278 -2.55 17.29 -8.59
N GLU A 279 -2.75 17.13 -7.29
CA GLU A 279 -3.19 18.21 -6.40
C GLU A 279 -2.19 18.34 -5.25
N GLN A 280 -1.75 19.57 -5.01
CA GLN A 280 -0.97 19.95 -3.83
C GLN A 280 -1.91 20.51 -2.76
N TYR A 281 -1.66 20.12 -1.52
CA TYR A 281 -2.33 20.63 -0.35
C TYR A 281 -1.33 21.38 0.51
N ASP A 282 -1.70 22.58 0.95
CA ASP A 282 -0.93 23.42 1.86
C ASP A 282 -1.83 23.89 2.99
N SER A 283 -1.58 23.43 4.21
CA SER A 283 -2.29 23.93 5.39
C SER A 283 -1.45 24.95 6.14
N LYS A 284 -2.05 26.09 6.46
CA LYS A 284 -1.42 27.15 7.24
C LYS A 284 -2.19 27.38 8.53
N VAL A 285 -1.48 27.30 9.65
CA VAL A 285 -1.98 27.71 10.96
C VAL A 285 -1.90 29.23 11.06
N THR A 286 -2.99 29.86 11.48
CA THR A 286 -3.05 31.28 11.81
C THR A 286 -3.24 31.47 13.30
N PRO A 287 -2.60 32.49 13.92
CA PRO A 287 -2.76 32.79 15.34
C PRO A 287 -4.24 32.98 15.74
N PRO A 288 -4.56 32.80 17.03
CA PRO A 288 -5.91 33.03 17.54
C PRO A 288 -6.36 34.47 17.32
N ARG A 289 -7.67 34.66 17.18
CA ARG A 289 -8.30 35.99 17.18
C ARG A 289 -9.00 36.18 18.54
N GLY A 290 -8.54 37.14 19.32
CA GLY A 290 -9.06 37.38 20.68
C GLY A 290 -8.68 36.24 21.63
N ASP A 291 -9.66 35.74 22.37
CA ASP A 291 -9.58 34.64 23.33
C ASP A 291 -9.79 33.25 22.71
N GLY A 292 -9.96 33.16 21.38
CA GLY A 292 -10.12 31.90 20.67
C GLY A 292 -8.83 31.06 20.55
N SER A 293 -8.93 29.91 19.89
CA SER A 293 -7.78 29.06 19.53
C SER A 293 -7.18 29.44 18.17
N PRO A 294 -5.92 29.02 17.87
CA PRO A 294 -5.41 29.06 16.50
C PRO A 294 -6.37 28.38 15.53
N THR A 295 -6.39 28.84 14.27
CA THR A 295 -7.19 28.24 13.20
C THR A 295 -6.29 27.74 12.08
N THR A 296 -6.76 26.77 11.29
CA THR A 296 -6.00 26.22 10.16
C THR A 296 -6.80 26.35 8.88
N LYS A 297 -6.18 26.86 7.81
CA LYS A 297 -6.77 26.90 6.47
C LYS A 297 -5.94 26.06 5.50
N THR A 298 -6.61 25.17 4.79
CA THR A 298 -6.01 24.33 3.75
C THR A 298 -6.29 24.90 2.37
N THR A 299 -5.26 25.08 1.57
CA THR A 299 -5.35 25.47 0.16
C THR A 299 -5.07 24.25 -0.71
N ARG A 300 -5.94 24.00 -1.68
CA ARG A 300 -5.75 22.95 -2.68
C ARG A 300 -5.38 23.57 -4.02
N THR A 301 -4.18 23.27 -4.50
CA THR A 301 -3.62 23.82 -5.73
C THR A 301 -3.47 22.73 -6.79
N PRO A 302 -4.13 22.82 -7.95
CA PRO A 302 -3.87 21.91 -9.06
C PRO A 302 -2.44 22.06 -9.57
N VAL A 303 -1.71 20.95 -9.67
CA VAL A 303 -0.40 20.89 -10.32
C VAL A 303 -0.63 20.52 -11.79
N THR A 304 -0.70 21.54 -12.64
CA THR A 304 -1.05 21.39 -14.07
C THR A 304 0.16 21.32 -14.98
N LYS A 305 1.34 21.66 -14.48
CA LYS A 305 2.62 21.58 -15.17
C LYS A 305 3.61 20.78 -14.35
N GLU A 306 4.65 20.30 -15.01
CA GLU A 306 5.75 19.61 -14.36
C GLU A 306 6.28 20.43 -13.18
N LEU A 307 6.58 19.74 -12.08
CA LEU A 307 6.91 20.35 -10.80
C LEU A 307 7.96 19.51 -10.08
N ALA A 308 8.95 20.18 -9.48
CA ALA A 308 9.77 19.62 -8.41
C ALA A 308 9.32 20.24 -7.08
N GLY A 309 9.11 19.42 -6.07
CA GLY A 309 8.47 19.82 -4.82
C GLY A 309 9.13 19.20 -3.59
N ASP A 310 9.13 19.97 -2.49
CA ASP A 310 9.65 19.55 -1.20
C ASP A 310 8.52 19.38 -0.20
N VAL A 311 8.56 18.27 0.53
CA VAL A 311 7.67 18.02 1.65
C VAL A 311 7.96 19.07 2.72
N LYS A 312 6.90 19.63 3.29
CA LYS A 312 6.96 20.64 4.36
C LYS A 312 5.89 20.35 5.39
N ASP A 313 5.94 21.04 6.51
CA ASP A 313 4.89 20.98 7.52
C ASP A 313 3.52 21.19 6.89
N MET A 314 2.66 20.19 7.03
CA MET A 314 1.30 20.16 6.49
C MET A 314 1.19 20.42 4.97
N ARG A 315 2.24 20.10 4.21
CA ARG A 315 2.21 20.04 2.73
C ARG A 315 2.28 18.60 2.26
N TRP A 316 1.39 18.25 1.32
CA TRP A 316 1.37 16.93 0.70
C TRP A 316 0.74 16.98 -0.69
N TRP A 317 0.82 15.88 -1.44
CA TRP A 317 0.26 15.75 -2.77
C TRP A 317 -0.59 14.49 -2.90
N ARG A 318 -1.49 14.49 -3.88
CA ARG A 318 -2.17 13.28 -4.35
C ARG A 318 -2.25 13.20 -5.86
N VAL A 319 -2.31 11.98 -6.38
CA VAL A 319 -2.69 11.68 -7.77
C VAL A 319 -4.16 11.32 -7.79
N VAL A 320 -4.93 12.03 -8.61
CA VAL A 320 -6.39 11.95 -8.68
C VAL A 320 -6.84 11.41 -10.02
N SER A 321 -7.70 10.41 -9.98
CA SER A 321 -8.33 9.82 -11.16
C SER A 321 -9.15 10.85 -11.93
N LYS A 322 -9.04 10.82 -13.25
CA LYS A 322 -9.97 11.51 -14.16
C LYS A 322 -11.09 10.60 -14.67
N ALA A 323 -11.04 9.30 -14.35
CA ALA A 323 -11.89 8.28 -14.96
C ALA A 323 -12.93 7.70 -13.99
N GLY A 324 -12.56 7.49 -12.73
CA GLY A 324 -13.42 6.83 -11.75
C GLY A 324 -13.64 7.61 -10.46
N LYS A 325 -14.74 7.27 -9.81
CA LYS A 325 -15.20 7.85 -8.55
C LYS A 325 -15.63 6.72 -7.62
N ASN A 326 -15.55 6.94 -6.31
CA ASN A 326 -16.17 6.05 -5.33
C ASN A 326 -17.71 6.17 -5.36
N LYS A 327 -18.39 5.41 -4.48
CA LYS A 327 -19.86 5.38 -4.38
C LYS A 327 -20.48 6.71 -3.93
N ASP A 328 -19.69 7.60 -3.34
CA ASP A 328 -20.13 8.95 -2.92
C ASP A 328 -19.89 10.00 -4.02
N GLY A 329 -19.35 9.60 -5.18
CA GLY A 329 -19.09 10.49 -6.30
C GLY A 329 -17.80 11.31 -6.17
N HIS A 330 -16.94 10.98 -5.20
CA HIS A 330 -15.61 11.58 -5.05
C HIS A 330 -14.60 10.90 -6.00
N PRO A 331 -13.75 11.65 -6.72
CA PRO A 331 -12.72 11.07 -7.57
C PRO A 331 -11.74 10.22 -6.76
N ARG A 332 -11.48 8.98 -7.20
CA ARG A 332 -10.52 8.11 -6.52
C ARG A 332 -9.11 8.67 -6.62
N SER A 333 -8.33 8.57 -5.56
CA SER A 333 -6.98 9.12 -5.52
C SER A 333 -6.06 8.40 -4.54
N TYR A 334 -4.76 8.67 -4.64
CA TYR A 334 -3.76 8.24 -3.68
C TYR A 334 -2.92 9.43 -3.24
N GLU A 335 -2.77 9.60 -1.93
CA GLU A 335 -1.89 10.58 -1.29
C GLU A 335 -0.49 10.02 -1.12
N PHE A 336 0.51 10.88 -1.32
CA PHE A 336 1.89 10.59 -0.98
C PHE A 336 2.16 10.88 0.50
N VAL A 337 2.56 9.83 1.22
CA VAL A 337 3.00 9.89 2.62
C VAL A 337 4.50 9.57 2.65
N PRO A 338 5.37 10.58 2.55
CA PRO A 338 6.81 10.39 2.54
C PRO A 338 7.29 9.87 3.91
N GLY A 339 8.28 8.98 3.90
CA GLY A 339 9.03 8.64 5.11
C GLY A 339 9.98 9.76 5.53
N ARG A 340 10.74 9.52 6.59
CA ARG A 340 11.83 10.43 6.99
C ARG A 340 12.85 10.50 5.86
N SER A 341 13.20 11.73 5.45
CA SER A 341 14.19 11.98 4.41
C SER A 341 15.31 12.86 4.95
N SER A 342 16.54 12.46 4.70
CA SER A 342 17.78 13.21 4.94
C SER A 342 18.58 13.20 3.64
N ARG A 343 18.01 13.82 2.60
CA ARG A 343 18.58 13.88 1.25
C ARG A 343 19.89 14.65 1.19
N TYR A 344 20.82 14.16 0.39
CA TYR A 344 22.04 14.86 0.02
C TYR A 344 21.74 15.80 -1.16
N PRO A 345 21.82 17.14 -1.02
CA PRO A 345 21.39 18.07 -2.06
C PRO A 345 22.51 18.48 -3.04
N GLY A 346 23.64 17.75 -3.07
CA GLY A 346 24.82 18.13 -3.86
C GLY A 346 24.65 18.06 -5.38
N ARG A 347 23.71 17.26 -5.88
CA ARG A 347 23.30 17.24 -7.29
C ARG A 347 21.91 17.86 -7.47
N SER A 348 21.65 18.48 -8.61
CA SER A 348 20.36 19.16 -8.83
C SER A 348 19.16 18.19 -8.81
N PHE A 349 19.34 16.95 -9.27
CA PHE A 349 18.31 15.90 -9.25
C PHE A 349 18.01 15.34 -7.86
N THR A 350 18.84 15.61 -6.84
CA THR A 350 18.62 15.15 -5.46
C THR A 350 18.03 16.23 -4.55
N ARG A 351 17.77 17.43 -5.06
CA ARG A 351 17.36 18.58 -4.22
C ARG A 351 15.92 18.52 -3.72
N HIS A 352 15.04 17.80 -4.40
CA HIS A 352 13.62 17.76 -4.08
C HIS A 352 13.14 16.36 -3.69
N ASP A 353 12.09 16.31 -2.86
CA ASP A 353 11.50 15.06 -2.35
C ASP A 353 10.59 14.39 -3.39
N VAL A 354 9.94 15.19 -4.24
CA VAL A 354 9.05 14.69 -5.30
C VAL A 354 9.25 15.46 -6.61
N TYR A 355 9.12 14.73 -7.72
CA TYR A 355 9.05 15.31 -9.05
C TYR A 355 7.81 14.77 -9.76
N PHE A 356 7.11 15.63 -10.49
CA PHE A 356 6.03 15.26 -11.40
C PHE A 356 6.46 15.65 -12.81
N THR A 357 6.70 14.65 -13.67
CA THR A 357 7.02 14.87 -15.10
C THR A 357 5.86 14.42 -15.98
N GLU A 358 5.75 14.95 -17.19
CA GLU A 358 4.83 14.37 -18.17
C GLU A 358 5.44 13.08 -18.72
N TYR A 359 4.64 12.03 -18.89
CA TYR A 359 5.13 10.76 -19.39
C TYR A 359 5.84 10.91 -20.75
N LYS A 360 7.14 10.57 -20.75
CA LYS A 360 7.89 10.24 -21.95
C LYS A 360 8.48 8.85 -21.82
N LYS A 361 8.41 8.08 -22.91
CA LYS A 361 8.91 6.69 -22.95
C LYS A 361 10.41 6.59 -22.61
N CYS A 362 11.19 7.62 -22.88
CA CYS A 362 12.64 7.55 -22.72
C CYS A 362 13.12 7.98 -21.30
N GLU A 363 12.25 8.63 -20.51
CA GLU A 363 12.53 9.09 -19.15
C GLU A 363 12.32 7.93 -18.15
N GLN A 364 13.40 7.20 -17.87
CA GLN A 364 13.37 5.93 -17.16
C GLN A 364 14.07 5.98 -15.80
N TYR A 365 15.21 6.64 -15.66
CA TYR A 365 16.00 6.66 -14.42
C TYR A 365 16.22 8.09 -13.91
N ALA A 366 16.29 8.28 -12.59
CA ALA A 366 16.27 9.63 -12.01
C ALA A 366 17.57 10.42 -12.24
N SER A 367 18.67 9.71 -12.48
CA SER A 367 19.98 10.20 -12.91
C SER A 367 20.59 9.19 -13.88
N ASP A 368 21.65 9.61 -14.58
CA ASP A 368 22.40 8.81 -15.55
C ASP A 368 21.51 7.94 -16.46
N ASN A 369 20.41 8.53 -16.91
CA ASN A 369 19.43 7.87 -17.74
C ASN A 369 20.06 7.50 -19.09
N PRO A 370 20.17 6.20 -19.47
CA PRO A 370 20.96 5.78 -20.64
C PRO A 370 20.44 6.30 -21.98
N SER A 371 19.18 6.73 -22.05
CA SER A 371 18.62 7.25 -23.29
C SER A 371 19.08 8.68 -23.55
N ALA A 372 19.98 8.85 -24.53
CA ALA A 372 20.52 10.13 -24.96
C ALA A 372 19.48 11.11 -25.57
N HIS A 373 18.27 10.66 -25.90
CA HIS A 373 17.25 11.45 -26.59
C HIS A 373 16.18 12.08 -25.67
N CYS A 374 16.44 12.18 -24.36
CA CYS A 374 15.45 12.65 -23.38
C CYS A 374 15.58 14.11 -22.96
N GLY A 375 16.36 14.93 -23.68
CA GLY A 375 16.57 16.33 -23.30
C GLY A 375 17.34 16.50 -21.98
N GLY A 376 18.11 15.47 -21.59
CA GLY A 376 18.85 15.39 -20.33
C GLY A 376 18.88 13.96 -19.80
N THR A 377 19.78 13.69 -18.86
CA THR A 377 19.99 12.36 -18.26
C THR A 377 19.43 12.23 -16.84
N SER A 378 18.74 13.25 -16.32
CA SER A 378 18.26 13.26 -14.94
C SER A 378 16.93 13.99 -14.79
N VAL A 379 16.17 13.66 -13.73
CA VAL A 379 14.79 14.11 -13.53
C VAL A 379 14.65 15.62 -13.40
N ASP A 380 15.66 16.33 -12.88
CA ASP A 380 15.67 17.79 -12.82
C ASP A 380 15.70 18.45 -14.20
N LYS A 381 16.23 17.77 -15.23
CA LYS A 381 16.24 18.28 -16.61
C LYS A 381 14.89 18.11 -17.30
N TRP A 382 14.05 17.22 -16.81
CA TRP A 382 12.74 16.94 -17.41
C TRP A 382 11.64 17.81 -16.82
N VAL A 383 11.81 18.35 -15.62
CA VAL A 383 10.90 19.37 -15.07
C VAL A 383 11.08 20.70 -15.80
N GLY A 384 10.53 20.78 -17.01
CA GLY A 384 10.67 21.91 -17.93
C GLY A 384 9.38 22.73 -18.08
N GLY A 385 8.34 22.40 -17.32
CA GLY A 385 7.06 23.11 -17.32
C GLY A 385 6.06 22.63 -18.39
N GLN A 386 6.22 21.39 -18.89
CA GLN A 386 5.22 20.78 -19.77
C GLN A 386 3.90 20.59 -19.02
N THR A 387 2.79 20.55 -19.75
CA THR A 387 1.47 20.30 -19.16
C THR A 387 1.35 18.83 -18.74
N LEU A 388 0.90 18.58 -17.51
CA LEU A 388 0.67 17.24 -16.99
C LEU A 388 -0.69 16.70 -17.45
N THR A 389 -0.67 15.75 -18.38
CA THR A 389 -1.85 14.98 -18.80
C THR A 389 -1.76 13.52 -18.38
N HIS A 390 -0.56 12.95 -18.42
CA HIS A 390 -0.18 11.62 -17.93
C HIS A 390 1.03 11.79 -17.00
N PRO A 391 0.80 12.21 -15.75
CA PRO A 391 1.89 12.48 -14.82
C PRO A 391 2.61 11.20 -14.42
N ILE A 392 3.94 11.26 -14.41
CA ILE A 392 4.83 10.30 -13.75
C ILE A 392 5.32 10.92 -12.46
N THR A 393 5.20 10.19 -11.36
CA THR A 393 5.73 10.63 -10.08
C THR A 393 7.07 9.98 -9.82
N TRP A 394 8.03 10.81 -9.43
CA TRP A 394 9.31 10.39 -8.91
C TRP A 394 9.36 10.77 -7.43
N VAL A 395 9.65 9.81 -6.57
CA VAL A 395 9.81 10.04 -5.12
C VAL A 395 11.28 9.87 -4.80
N ASN A 396 11.85 10.81 -4.03
CA ASN A 396 13.23 10.80 -3.57
C ASN A 396 13.23 10.79 -2.04
N ILE A 397 13.75 9.72 -1.45
CA ILE A 397 13.96 9.63 0.00
C ILE A 397 15.45 9.46 0.23
N GLY A 398 16.03 10.34 1.05
CA GLY A 398 17.44 10.30 1.39
C GLY A 398 17.70 9.72 2.78
N PHE A 399 18.90 9.18 2.95
CA PHE A 399 19.46 8.78 4.23
C PHE A 399 20.93 9.18 4.27
N HIS A 400 21.35 9.91 5.31
CA HIS A 400 22.76 10.20 5.55
C HIS A 400 23.28 9.22 6.59
N HIS A 401 24.26 8.41 6.19
CA HIS A 401 24.81 7.33 6.95
C HIS A 401 26.15 7.73 7.55
N ILE A 402 26.10 8.14 8.82
CA ILE A 402 27.28 8.21 9.68
C ILE A 402 27.35 6.87 10.38
N ALA A 403 28.29 6.02 9.98
CA ALA A 403 28.40 4.65 10.44
C ALA A 403 28.56 4.58 11.97
N ARG A 404 28.10 3.49 12.59
CA ARG A 404 28.35 3.19 14.01
C ARG A 404 29.09 1.87 14.14
N ASP A 405 29.60 1.55 15.34
CA ASP A 405 30.27 0.26 15.58
C ASP A 405 29.37 -0.93 15.26
N GLU A 406 28.05 -0.81 15.47
CA GLU A 406 27.06 -1.85 15.15
C GLU A 406 26.85 -2.04 13.65
N ASP A 407 27.27 -1.10 12.80
CA ASP A 407 27.12 -1.16 11.34
C ASP A 407 28.27 -1.91 10.66
N GLN A 408 29.25 -2.39 11.44
CA GLN A 408 30.26 -3.35 10.97
C GLN A 408 29.63 -4.67 10.52
N GLN A 409 30.37 -5.45 9.73
CA GLN A 409 29.83 -6.62 9.04
C GLN A 409 29.31 -7.72 9.99
N PRO A 410 28.07 -8.22 9.79
CA PRO A 410 27.05 -7.74 8.85
C PRO A 410 26.31 -6.48 9.35
N MET A 411 26.15 -5.50 8.48
CA MET A 411 25.46 -4.25 8.78
C MET A 411 23.95 -4.49 9.01
N PRO A 412 23.34 -4.02 10.11
CA PRO A 412 21.89 -4.03 10.29
C PRO A 412 21.16 -3.31 9.15
N VAL A 413 19.92 -3.72 8.86
CA VAL A 413 19.16 -3.11 7.76
C VAL A 413 18.68 -1.72 8.15
N HIS A 414 19.04 -0.72 7.35
CA HIS A 414 18.50 0.64 7.42
C HIS A 414 17.40 0.81 6.37
N TRP A 415 16.19 1.14 6.80
CA TRP A 415 15.03 1.26 5.92
C TRP A 415 14.72 2.72 5.56
N GLN A 416 14.52 2.98 4.27
CA GLN A 416 14.01 4.26 3.76
C GLN A 416 12.91 4.02 2.73
N GLY A 417 11.85 4.81 2.77
CA GLY A 417 10.66 4.54 1.96
C GLY A 417 9.56 5.57 2.09
N PHE A 418 8.43 5.25 1.49
CA PHE A 418 7.22 6.07 1.51
C PHE A 418 5.97 5.17 1.43
N SER A 419 4.81 5.77 1.66
CA SER A 419 3.52 5.12 1.45
C SER A 419 2.61 5.93 0.53
N LEU A 420 1.72 5.23 -0.15
CA LEU A 420 0.58 5.75 -0.88
C LEU A 420 -0.68 5.43 -0.08
N ALA A 421 -1.29 6.45 0.50
CA ALA A 421 -2.54 6.30 1.25
C ALA A 421 -3.74 6.44 0.32
N PRO A 422 -4.70 5.50 0.31
CA PRO A 422 -5.91 5.63 -0.49
C PRO A 422 -6.72 6.84 0.01
N ARG A 423 -7.11 7.70 -0.93
CA ARG A 423 -7.96 8.88 -0.69
C ARG A 423 -9.17 8.78 -1.61
N ASP A 424 -10.34 8.61 -1.03
CA ASP A 424 -11.60 8.48 -1.79
C ASP A 424 -11.62 7.26 -2.74
N VAL A 425 -10.82 6.21 -2.50
CA VAL A 425 -10.84 4.98 -3.32
C VAL A 425 -12.15 4.21 -3.10
N THR A 426 -12.56 4.11 -1.84
CA THR A 426 -13.87 3.62 -1.38
C THR A 426 -14.63 4.76 -0.71
N ALA A 427 -15.94 4.60 -0.51
CA ALA A 427 -16.79 5.59 0.17
C ALA A 427 -16.49 5.67 1.68
N MET A 428 -16.33 4.50 2.30
CA MET A 428 -15.89 4.36 3.69
C MET A 428 -14.62 3.52 3.75
N ASN A 429 -14.05 3.36 4.95
CA ASN A 429 -13.03 2.36 5.19
C ASN A 429 -13.50 1.00 4.60
N PRO A 430 -12.70 0.37 3.72
CA PRO A 430 -13.07 -0.90 3.06
C PRO A 430 -13.28 -2.06 4.04
N LEU A 431 -12.81 -1.91 5.29
CA LEU A 431 -12.93 -2.89 6.37
C LEU A 431 -14.04 -2.52 7.38
N THR A 432 -14.84 -1.49 7.11
CA THR A 432 -15.96 -1.07 7.97
C THR A 432 -16.91 -2.24 8.23
N PRO A 433 -17.19 -2.58 9.51
CA PRO A 433 -18.21 -3.54 9.90
C PRO A 433 -19.59 -3.20 9.32
N GLY A 434 -20.38 -4.23 8.98
CA GLY A 434 -21.68 -4.02 8.32
C GLY A 434 -22.71 -3.23 9.14
N ASP A 435 -22.61 -3.26 10.46
CA ASP A 435 -23.45 -2.50 11.41
C ASP A 435 -23.06 -1.02 11.56
N LEU A 436 -21.93 -0.62 10.96
CA LEU A 436 -21.49 0.77 10.82
C LEU A 436 -21.64 1.27 9.37
N ALA A 437 -22.23 0.49 8.46
CA ALA A 437 -22.31 0.84 7.05
C ALA A 437 -23.22 2.06 6.76
N ASP A 438 -24.15 2.37 7.66
CA ASP A 438 -25.03 3.55 7.60
C ASP A 438 -24.36 4.84 8.08
N GLN A 439 -23.17 4.74 8.70
CA GLN A 439 -22.41 5.88 9.26
C GLN A 439 -21.65 6.69 8.20
N ASN A 440 -21.98 6.54 6.91
CA ASN A 440 -21.27 7.21 5.83
C ASN A 440 -21.58 8.71 5.80
N GLY A 441 -20.62 9.54 6.20
CA GLY A 441 -20.75 11.01 6.22
C GLY A 441 -21.68 11.55 7.33
N ALA A 442 -22.32 10.68 8.11
CA ALA A 442 -23.24 11.03 9.18
C ALA A 442 -23.06 10.06 10.36
N PRO A 443 -22.00 10.21 11.17
CA PRO A 443 -21.81 9.36 12.35
C PRO A 443 -22.93 9.57 13.38
N ARG A 444 -23.41 8.49 13.99
CA ARG A 444 -24.28 8.51 15.18
C ARG A 444 -23.55 9.20 16.33
N GLU A 445 -24.31 9.78 17.26
CA GLU A 445 -23.75 10.27 18.50
C GLU A 445 -23.08 9.12 19.28
N GLY A 446 -21.91 9.40 19.87
CA GLY A 446 -21.15 8.45 20.68
C GLY A 446 -20.26 7.45 19.95
N SER A 447 -20.15 7.58 18.62
CA SER A 447 -19.15 6.87 17.82
C SER A 447 -17.72 7.31 18.10
#